data_AF-A0A258CSF4-F1
#
_entry.id   AF-A0A258CSF4-F1
#
_cell.length_a   1.000
_cell.length_b   1.000
_cell.length_c   1.000
_cell.angle_alpha   90.00
_cell.angle_beta   90.00
_cell.angle_gamma   90.00
#
_symmetry.space_group_name_H-M   'P 1'
#
loop_
_entity.id
_entity.type
_entity.pdbx_description
1 polymer ?
#
loop_
_entity_poly.entity_id
_entity_poly.type
_entity_poly.pdbx_seq_one_letter_code
_entity_poly.pdbx_strand_id
1 'polypeptide(L)'
;MNYALGQEDMMFAEAIREGRARLPPDAPLTRAWRRFSYVERGFYGSQVRRALAHFPADQLLFLRSQDLARDPETTLARIAAFLGLSSFPPMAAKREFERPQRIWPCHPSEADNALISSLLEREMGAFESLTDLDVSDWPVMTFAAFREHAAGASGGAHLAPGWGQGLTQASGTQ
;
A
#
# COMPACT_ATOMS: atom_id res chain seq x y z
N MET A 1 -9.84 1.76 2.49
CA MET A 1 -10.70 2.93 2.20
C MET A 1 -11.94 2.92 3.08
N ASN A 2 -12.50 4.07 3.47
CA ASN A 2 -13.70 4.12 4.31
C ASN A 2 -15.02 3.82 3.58
N TYR A 3 -14.93 3.47 2.30
CA TYR A 3 -16.08 3.16 1.45
C TYR A 3 -16.84 1.93 1.96
N ALA A 4 -16.10 0.90 2.38
CA ALA A 4 -16.74 -0.29 2.94
C ALA A 4 -17.31 -0.10 4.37
N LEU A 5 -17.19 1.10 4.95
CA LEU A 5 -17.89 1.51 6.17
C LEU A 5 -19.06 2.47 5.87
N GLY A 6 -19.36 2.74 4.60
CA GLY A 6 -20.36 3.76 4.19
C GLY A 6 -19.97 5.18 4.59
N GLN A 7 -18.67 5.44 4.75
CA GLN A 7 -18.12 6.73 5.21
C GLN A 7 -17.26 7.42 4.14
N GLU A 8 -17.29 6.90 2.92
CA GLU A 8 -16.66 7.45 1.74
C GLU A 8 -17.55 7.13 0.56
N ASP A 9 -17.87 8.17 -0.21
CA ASP A 9 -18.77 8.08 -1.35
C ASP A 9 -18.00 8.18 -2.68
N MET A 10 -16.72 8.58 -2.64
CA MET A 10 -15.84 8.64 -3.80
C MET A 10 -15.26 7.26 -4.15
N MET A 11 -15.10 7.00 -5.45
CA MET A 11 -14.33 5.85 -5.92
C MET A 11 -12.84 6.01 -5.57
N PHE A 12 -12.10 4.89 -5.61
CA PHE A 12 -10.67 4.88 -5.27
C PHE A 12 -9.87 5.96 -6.01
N ALA A 13 -10.03 6.01 -7.33
CA ALA A 13 -9.33 6.94 -8.21
C ALA A 13 -9.61 8.42 -7.88
N GLU A 14 -10.86 8.77 -7.57
CA GLU A 14 -11.26 10.14 -7.20
C GLU A 14 -10.71 10.51 -5.81
N ALA A 15 -10.78 9.59 -4.86
CA ALA A 15 -10.38 9.83 -3.49
C ALA A 15 -8.87 10.10 -3.34
N ILE A 16 -8.03 9.44 -4.13
CA ILE A 16 -6.57 9.66 -4.14
C ILE A 16 -6.15 10.88 -4.97
N ARG A 17 -7.06 11.46 -5.77
CA ARG A 17 -6.83 12.67 -6.56
C ARG A 17 -7.51 13.85 -5.89
N GLU A 18 -8.74 14.14 -6.30
CA GLU A 18 -9.55 15.29 -5.86
C GLU A 18 -9.93 15.17 -4.38
N GLY A 19 -10.16 13.94 -3.90
CA GLY A 19 -10.54 13.69 -2.52
C GLY A 19 -9.53 14.17 -1.48
N ARG A 20 -8.28 14.40 -1.87
CA ARG A 20 -7.22 14.97 -1.03
C ARG A 20 -7.50 16.42 -0.62
N ALA A 21 -8.22 17.20 -1.46
CA ALA A 21 -8.58 18.58 -1.17
C ALA A 21 -9.54 18.73 0.04
N ARG A 22 -10.14 17.62 0.49
CA ARG A 22 -11.00 17.58 1.70
C ARG A 22 -10.20 17.66 3.00
N LEU A 23 -8.87 17.60 2.94
CA LEU A 23 -8.00 17.65 4.11
C LEU A 23 -7.64 19.10 4.44
N PRO A 24 -8.08 19.64 5.59
CA PRO A 24 -7.72 21.00 5.98
C PRO A 24 -6.23 21.03 6.40
N PRO A 25 -5.35 21.77 5.69
CA PRO A 25 -3.91 21.76 5.97
C PRO A 25 -3.59 22.27 7.38
N ASP A 26 -4.34 23.27 7.86
CA ASP A 26 -4.09 23.94 9.13
C ASP A 26 -4.75 23.24 10.34
N ALA A 27 -5.46 22.12 10.11
CA ALA A 27 -6.20 21.42 11.16
C ALA A 27 -5.99 19.88 11.12
N PRO A 28 -4.76 19.40 11.38
CA PRO A 28 -4.35 18.00 11.18
C PRO A 28 -5.02 16.98 12.11
N LEU A 29 -5.73 17.43 13.15
CA LEU A 29 -6.39 16.57 14.14
C LEU A 29 -7.90 16.37 13.90
N THR A 30 -8.42 16.94 12.82
CA THR A 30 -9.86 16.87 12.51
C THR A 30 -10.31 15.50 12.05
N ARG A 31 -11.62 15.27 12.08
CA ARG A 31 -12.25 14.03 11.58
C ARG A 31 -11.96 13.77 10.11
N ALA A 32 -11.75 14.82 9.30
CA ALA A 32 -11.36 14.70 7.90
C ALA A 32 -10.04 13.94 7.74
N TRP A 33 -9.02 14.27 8.55
CA TRP A 33 -7.73 13.58 8.55
C TRP A 33 -7.80 12.12 9.00
N ARG A 34 -8.82 11.72 9.77
CA ARG A 34 -9.03 10.29 10.08
C ARG A 34 -9.66 9.54 8.92
N ARG A 35 -10.41 10.25 8.06
CA ARG A 35 -11.28 9.66 7.05
C ARG A 35 -10.69 9.63 5.66
N PHE A 36 -10.11 10.74 5.22
CA PHE A 36 -9.84 10.98 3.80
C PHE A 36 -8.35 11.01 3.46
N SER A 37 -7.46 10.86 4.46
CA SER A 37 -6.00 10.84 4.32
C SER A 37 -5.48 9.51 3.77
N TYR A 38 -5.98 9.05 2.63
CA TYR A 38 -5.59 7.75 2.07
C TYR A 38 -4.15 7.73 1.58
N VAL A 39 -3.68 8.84 0.99
CA VAL A 39 -2.31 8.98 0.51
C VAL A 39 -1.41 9.54 1.62
N GLU A 40 -1.89 10.56 2.34
CA GLU A 40 -1.10 11.32 3.31
C GLU A 40 -0.57 10.47 4.46
N ARG A 41 -1.29 9.40 4.83
CA ARG A 41 -0.81 8.44 5.84
C ARG A 41 0.42 7.64 5.38
N GLY A 42 0.66 7.56 4.07
CA GLY A 42 1.86 6.95 3.48
C GLY A 42 3.10 7.83 3.46
N PHE A 43 3.01 9.10 3.90
CA PHE A 43 4.17 10.02 3.98
C PHE A 43 5.07 9.68 5.18
N TYR A 44 5.68 8.49 5.16
CA TYR A 44 6.46 7.99 6.28
C TYR A 44 7.76 8.76 6.51
N GLY A 45 8.44 9.24 5.46
CA GLY A 45 9.66 10.03 5.61
C GLY A 45 9.44 11.31 6.41
N SER A 46 8.37 12.03 6.10
CA SER A 46 7.94 13.23 6.84
C SER A 46 7.53 12.92 8.28
N GLN A 47 6.84 11.80 8.51
CA GLN A 47 6.46 11.36 9.85
C GLN A 47 7.69 11.00 10.71
N VAL A 48 8.64 10.25 10.16
CA VAL A 48 9.91 9.88 10.84
C VAL A 48 10.74 11.13 11.15
N ARG A 49 10.89 12.04 10.17
CA ARG A 49 11.61 13.31 10.37
C ARG A 49 11.02 14.12 11.52
N ARG A 50 9.70 14.19 11.61
CA ARG A 50 9.02 14.89 12.70
C ARG A 50 9.25 14.20 14.06
N ALA A 51 9.22 12.86 14.10
CA ALA A 51 9.52 12.12 15.33
C ALA A 51 10.97 12.39 15.80
N LEU A 52 11.95 12.29 14.90
CA LEU A 52 13.36 12.55 15.19
C LEU A 52 13.66 14.00 15.59
N ALA A 53 12.82 14.97 15.20
CA ALA A 53 12.95 16.35 15.64
C ALA A 53 12.55 16.55 17.12
N HIS A 54 11.84 15.58 17.72
CA HIS A 54 11.37 15.65 19.10
C HIS A 54 11.97 14.59 20.00
N PHE A 55 12.37 13.45 19.44
CA PHE A 55 12.94 12.32 20.17
C PHE A 55 14.31 11.95 19.60
N PRO A 56 15.31 11.71 20.46
CA PRO A 56 16.54 11.06 20.07
C PRO A 56 16.31 9.75 19.30
N ALA A 57 17.21 9.43 18.36
CA ALA A 57 17.06 8.27 17.49
C ALA A 57 17.06 6.94 18.27
N ASP A 58 17.80 6.85 19.38
CA ASP A 58 17.87 5.68 20.27
C ASP A 58 16.57 5.45 21.06
N GLN A 59 15.63 6.40 21.07
CA GLN A 59 14.29 6.26 21.64
C GLN A 59 13.23 5.86 20.61
N LEU A 60 13.63 5.59 19.36
CA LEU A 60 12.73 5.19 18.29
C LEU A 60 13.20 3.87 17.68
N LEU A 61 12.31 2.87 17.67
CA LEU A 61 12.53 1.60 16.99
C LEU A 61 11.65 1.53 15.74
N PHE A 62 12.28 1.43 14.57
CA PHE A 62 11.59 1.22 13.30
C PHE A 62 11.62 -0.25 12.90
N LEU A 63 10.47 -0.81 12.55
CA LEU A 63 10.30 -2.22 12.18
C LEU A 63 9.36 -2.33 10.98
N ARG A 64 9.56 -3.36 10.16
CA ARG A 64 8.64 -3.73 9.08
C ARG A 64 7.65 -4.77 9.58
N SER A 65 6.37 -4.60 9.28
CA SER A 65 5.35 -5.58 9.66
C SER A 65 5.55 -6.93 8.95
N GLN A 66 6.15 -6.91 7.76
CA GLN A 66 6.53 -8.10 7.00
C GLN A 66 7.58 -8.94 7.74
N ASP A 67 8.54 -8.28 8.40
CA ASP A 67 9.57 -8.98 9.19
C ASP A 67 8.92 -9.67 10.40
N LEU A 68 8.03 -8.99 11.12
CA LEU A 68 7.27 -9.57 12.22
C LEU A 68 6.42 -10.78 11.76
N ALA A 69 5.83 -10.70 10.57
CA ALA A 69 5.00 -11.77 10.04
C ALA A 69 5.82 -12.98 9.57
N ARG A 70 7.04 -12.75 9.05
CA ARG A 70 7.93 -13.78 8.50
C ARG A 70 8.77 -14.45 9.59
N ASP A 71 9.33 -13.64 10.49
CA ASP A 71 10.20 -14.05 11.58
C ASP A 71 9.83 -13.28 12.87
N PRO A 72 8.76 -13.72 13.55
CA PRO A 72 8.30 -13.07 14.76
C PRO A 72 9.30 -13.19 15.91
N GLU A 73 10.08 -14.28 15.98
CA GLU A 73 11.03 -14.51 17.07
C GLU A 73 12.14 -13.47 17.05
N THR A 74 12.81 -13.30 15.90
CA THR A 74 13.86 -12.29 15.73
C THR A 74 13.32 -10.88 15.95
N THR A 75 12.13 -10.59 15.42
CA THR A 75 11.53 -9.25 15.55
C THR A 75 11.15 -8.93 17.00
N LEU A 76 10.58 -9.90 17.73
CA LEU A 76 10.23 -9.75 19.14
C LEU A 76 11.48 -9.65 20.03
N ALA A 77 12.56 -10.37 19.71
CA ALA A 77 13.83 -10.21 20.41
C ALA A 77 14.40 -8.79 20.28
N ARG A 78 14.32 -8.18 19.09
CA ARG A 78 14.70 -6.78 18.86
C ARG A 78 13.83 -5.81 19.69
N ILE A 79 12.53 -6.05 19.75
CA ILE A 79 11.60 -5.26 20.59
C ILE A 79 11.96 -5.39 22.07
N ALA A 80 12.20 -6.60 22.57
CA ALA A 80 12.58 -6.83 23.96
C ALA A 80 13.88 -6.10 24.32
N ALA A 81 14.90 -6.22 23.48
CA ALA A 81 16.19 -5.54 23.66
C ALA A 81 16.03 -4.02 23.69
N PHE A 82 15.27 -3.45 22.76
CA PHE A 82 14.99 -2.01 22.73
C PHE A 82 14.26 -1.51 23.99
N LEU A 83 13.31 -2.30 24.50
CA LEU A 83 12.56 -1.96 25.72
C LEU A 83 13.33 -2.27 27.02
N GLY A 84 14.53 -2.87 26.95
CA GLY A 84 15.29 -3.31 28.12
C GLY A 84 14.63 -4.46 28.89
N LEU A 85 13.86 -5.30 28.19
CA LEU A 85 13.15 -6.45 28.77
C LEU A 85 13.95 -7.74 28.55
N SER A 86 13.70 -8.74 29.40
CA SER A 86 14.06 -10.12 29.09
C SER A 86 13.35 -10.60 27.82
N SER A 87 13.91 -11.60 27.14
CA SER A 87 13.27 -12.21 25.96
C SER A 87 11.83 -12.62 26.25
N PHE A 88 10.93 -12.38 25.31
CA PHE A 88 9.57 -12.91 25.37
C PHE A 88 9.61 -14.45 25.38
N PRO A 89 8.67 -15.12 26.07
CA PRO A 89 8.55 -16.57 25.98
C PRO A 89 8.27 -16.99 24.53
N PRO A 90 8.58 -18.23 24.14
CA PRO A 90 8.20 -18.75 22.82
C PRO A 90 6.70 -18.58 22.60
N MET A 91 6.33 -17.88 21.53
CA MET A 91 4.95 -17.61 21.17
C MET A 91 4.68 -18.11 19.77
N ALA A 92 3.61 -18.90 19.60
CA ALA A 92 3.15 -19.27 18.28
C ALA A 92 2.63 -18.04 17.54
N ALA A 93 2.96 -17.93 16.24
CA ALA A 93 2.39 -16.89 15.39
C ALA A 93 0.86 -16.99 15.41
N LYS A 94 0.20 -15.87 15.72
CA LYS A 94 -1.26 -15.80 15.82
C LYS A 94 -1.77 -14.75 14.85
N ARG A 95 -2.72 -15.13 14.00
CA ARG A 95 -3.48 -14.18 13.16
C ARG A 95 -4.89 -14.07 13.73
N GLU A 96 -5.19 -12.90 14.27
CA GLU A 96 -6.52 -12.54 14.78
C GLU A 96 -6.99 -11.23 14.14
N PHE A 97 -8.31 -11.02 14.15
CA PHE A 97 -8.95 -9.86 13.50
C PHE A 97 -8.69 -9.76 11.99
N GLU A 98 -8.45 -10.89 11.32
CA GLU A 98 -8.39 -10.93 9.87
C GLU A 98 -9.75 -10.46 9.34
N ARG A 99 -9.75 -9.28 8.72
CA ARG A 99 -10.98 -8.72 8.16
C ARG A 99 -11.40 -9.61 7.00
N PRO A 100 -12.68 -10.00 6.91
CA PRO A 100 -13.15 -10.79 5.78
C PRO A 100 -12.81 -10.07 4.47
N GLN A 101 -12.37 -10.85 3.48
CA GLN A 101 -12.15 -10.30 2.14
C GLN A 101 -13.44 -9.63 1.67
N ARG A 102 -13.30 -8.39 1.23
CA ARG A 102 -14.41 -7.58 0.72
C ARG A 102 -14.26 -7.44 -0.78
N ILE A 103 -15.38 -7.58 -1.47
CA ILE A 103 -15.50 -7.21 -2.87
C ILE A 103 -15.46 -5.69 -2.93
N TRP A 104 -14.41 -5.16 -3.53
CA TRP A 104 -14.30 -3.74 -3.83
C TRP A 104 -14.95 -3.49 -5.20
N PRO A 105 -15.71 -2.39 -5.36
CA PRO A 105 -16.38 -2.10 -6.64
C PRO A 105 -15.40 -1.81 -7.77
N CYS A 106 -14.16 -1.46 -7.43
CA CYS A 106 -13.07 -1.25 -8.37
C CYS A 106 -11.75 -1.67 -7.72
N HIS A 107 -10.80 -2.08 -8.57
CA HIS A 107 -9.40 -2.25 -8.19
C HIS A 107 -8.59 -1.03 -8.67
N PRO A 108 -7.51 -0.66 -7.97
CA PRO A 108 -6.58 0.36 -8.46
C PRO A 108 -6.11 0.04 -9.87
N SER A 109 -6.23 1.01 -10.77
CA SER A 109 -5.66 0.91 -12.12
C SER A 109 -4.14 1.09 -12.08
N GLU A 110 -3.46 0.75 -13.19
CA GLU A 110 -2.04 1.04 -13.35
C GLU A 110 -1.73 2.53 -13.21
N ALA A 111 -2.60 3.40 -13.74
CA ALA A 111 -2.47 4.85 -13.61
C ALA A 111 -2.61 5.32 -12.15
N ASP A 112 -3.46 4.65 -11.35
CA ASP A 112 -3.58 4.95 -9.92
C ASP A 112 -2.33 4.53 -9.15
N ASN A 113 -1.79 3.35 -9.45
CA ASN A 113 -0.55 2.86 -8.83
C ASN A 113 0.64 3.76 -9.19
N ALA A 114 0.78 4.13 -10.46
CA ALA A 114 1.82 5.05 -10.93
C ALA A 114 1.72 6.43 -10.25
N LEU A 115 0.50 6.96 -10.08
CA LEU A 115 0.28 8.19 -9.33
C LEU A 115 0.75 8.05 -7.88
N ILE A 116 0.32 7.01 -7.16
CA ILE A 116 0.70 6.79 -5.76
C ILE A 116 2.22 6.63 -5.62
N SER A 117 2.85 5.83 -6.48
CA SER A 117 4.31 5.68 -6.50
C SER A 117 4.99 7.04 -6.68
N SER A 118 4.55 7.87 -7.62
CA SER A 118 5.14 9.19 -7.86
C SER A 118 4.96 10.15 -6.68
N LEU A 119 3.82 10.07 -5.97
CA LEU A 119 3.55 10.90 -4.79
C LEU A 119 4.42 10.50 -3.59
N LEU A 120 4.77 9.21 -3.49
CA LEU A 120 5.46 8.66 -2.33
C LEU A 120 6.97 8.46 -2.54
N GLU A 121 7.48 8.56 -3.76
CA GLU A 121 8.88 8.28 -4.10
C GLU A 121 9.88 9.00 -3.18
N ARG A 122 9.75 10.33 -3.04
CA ARG A 122 10.61 11.13 -2.15
C ARG A 122 10.43 10.76 -0.67
N GLU A 123 9.22 10.40 -0.27
CA GLU A 123 8.92 10.03 1.11
C GLU A 123 9.53 8.67 1.46
N MET A 124 9.54 7.72 0.53
CA MET A 124 10.16 6.41 0.72
C MET A 124 11.68 6.52 0.77
N GLY A 125 12.31 7.30 -0.13
CA GLY A 125 13.75 7.52 -0.07
C GLY A 125 14.19 8.22 1.23
N ALA A 126 13.40 9.18 1.71
CA ALA A 126 13.65 9.81 3.01
C ALA A 126 13.44 8.84 4.18
N PHE A 127 12.40 7.98 4.11
CA PHE A 127 12.14 6.97 5.14
C PHE A 127 13.29 5.96 5.25
N GLU A 128 13.73 5.40 4.12
CA GLU A 128 14.86 4.47 4.06
C GLU A 128 16.13 5.12 4.63
N SER A 129 16.46 6.32 4.17
CA SER A 129 17.65 7.05 4.65
C SER A 129 17.64 7.36 6.16
N LEU A 130 16.46 7.59 6.74
CA LEU A 130 16.31 7.95 8.16
C LEU A 130 16.19 6.73 9.08
N THR A 131 15.79 5.57 8.56
CA THR A 131 15.48 4.38 9.37
C THR A 131 16.39 3.19 9.08
N ASP A 132 17.16 3.24 7.99
CA ASP A 132 18.01 2.14 7.49
C ASP A 132 17.21 0.85 7.18
N LEU A 133 15.90 0.99 6.96
CA LEU A 133 15.02 -0.12 6.56
C LEU A 133 14.97 -0.21 5.04
N ASP A 134 15.30 -1.39 4.51
CA ASP A 134 15.06 -1.75 3.11
C ASP A 134 13.55 -1.78 2.82
N VAL A 135 13.14 -0.95 1.86
CA VAL A 135 11.76 -0.84 1.38
C VAL A 135 11.62 -1.22 -0.09
N SER A 136 12.67 -1.76 -0.71
CA SER A 136 12.69 -2.10 -2.14
C SER A 136 11.64 -3.15 -2.53
N ASP A 137 11.25 -4.01 -1.59
CA ASP A 137 10.22 -5.04 -1.77
C ASP A 137 8.79 -4.51 -1.63
N TRP A 138 8.60 -3.21 -1.33
CA TRP A 138 7.27 -2.64 -1.16
C TRP A 138 6.58 -2.37 -2.50
N PRO A 139 5.25 -2.60 -2.61
CA PRO A 139 4.51 -2.40 -3.87
C PRO A 139 4.71 -1.02 -4.50
N VAL A 140 4.77 0.03 -3.69
CA VAL A 140 4.96 1.42 -4.18
C VAL A 140 6.32 1.64 -4.85
N MET A 141 7.33 0.85 -4.51
CA MET A 141 8.65 0.87 -5.15
C MET A 141 8.69 -0.01 -6.40
N THR A 142 7.92 -1.09 -6.41
CA THR A 142 7.92 -2.08 -7.51
C THR A 142 6.94 -1.74 -8.65
N PHE A 143 5.87 -0.97 -8.40
CA PHE A 143 4.97 -0.54 -9.47
C PHE A 143 5.65 0.39 -10.48
N ALA A 144 6.62 1.20 -10.06
CA ALA A 144 7.42 2.00 -10.99
C ALA A 144 8.35 1.12 -11.85
N ALA A 145 8.85 0.02 -11.30
CA ALA A 145 9.66 -0.98 -12.01
C ALA A 145 8.85 -1.77 -13.06
N PHE A 146 7.51 -1.80 -12.96
CA PHE A 146 6.64 -2.33 -14.03
C PHE A 146 6.74 -1.51 -15.34
N ARG A 147 7.14 -0.22 -15.28
CA ARG A 147 7.33 0.61 -16.47
C ARG A 147 8.55 0.21 -17.30
N GLU A 148 9.62 -0.26 -16.67
CA GLU A 148 10.85 -0.63 -17.40
C GLU A 148 10.72 -1.98 -18.13
N HIS A 149 9.88 -2.90 -17.62
CA HIS A 149 9.59 -4.15 -18.33
C HIS A 149 8.57 -3.97 -19.48
N ALA A 150 7.64 -3.01 -19.38
CA ALA A 150 6.69 -2.71 -20.45
C ALA A 150 7.29 -1.85 -21.57
N ALA A 151 8.26 -0.96 -21.27
CA ALA A 151 8.95 -0.17 -22.28
C ALA A 151 9.97 -0.98 -23.12
N GLY A 152 10.35 -2.18 -22.68
CA GLY A 152 11.20 -3.13 -23.44
C GLY A 152 10.43 -4.08 -24.37
N ALA A 153 9.09 -4.08 -24.35
CA ALA A 153 8.26 -5.00 -25.13
C ALA A 153 7.59 -4.34 -26.35
N SER A 154 8.10 -3.20 -26.84
CA SER A 154 7.73 -2.69 -28.18
C SER A 154 8.61 -3.35 -29.25
N GLY A 155 8.34 -4.62 -29.54
CA GLY A 155 9.03 -5.36 -30.59
C GLY A 155 8.20 -6.53 -31.08
N GLY A 156 7.41 -6.30 -32.14
CA GLY A 156 6.78 -7.38 -32.91
C GLY A 156 5.26 -7.35 -32.88
N ALA A 157 4.69 -6.53 -33.75
CA ALA A 157 3.34 -6.74 -34.23
C ALA A 157 3.25 -8.09 -34.95
N HIS A 158 2.29 -8.94 -34.57
CA HIS A 158 1.72 -9.91 -35.49
C HIS A 158 0.21 -9.98 -35.29
N LEU A 159 -0.51 -9.37 -36.23
CA LEU A 159 -1.93 -9.58 -36.48
C LEU A 159 -2.12 -10.95 -37.14
N ALA A 160 -3.14 -11.71 -36.73
CA ALA A 160 -3.96 -12.61 -37.56
C ALA A 160 -5.20 -13.10 -36.76
N PRO A 161 -6.26 -13.67 -37.38
CA PRO A 161 -7.58 -13.03 -37.36
C PRO A 161 -8.74 -13.93 -36.88
N GLY A 162 -9.92 -13.30 -36.70
CA GLY A 162 -11.20 -13.85 -37.14
C GLY A 162 -11.95 -14.77 -36.18
N TRP A 163 -12.99 -14.22 -35.53
CA TRP A 163 -14.17 -15.01 -35.15
C TRP A 163 -15.34 -14.57 -36.03
N GLY A 164 -15.57 -15.36 -37.07
CA GLY A 164 -16.68 -15.22 -37.99
C GLY A 164 -18.00 -15.66 -37.36
N GLN A 165 -19.07 -14.99 -37.79
CA GLN A 165 -20.44 -15.40 -37.54
C GLN A 165 -20.76 -16.75 -38.20
N GLY A 166 -21.66 -17.51 -37.58
CA GLY A 166 -22.25 -18.71 -38.16
C GLY A 166 -23.51 -19.13 -37.41
N LEU A 167 -24.66 -18.61 -37.86
CA LEU A 167 -26.00 -19.12 -37.59
C LEU A 167 -26.15 -20.55 -38.12
N THR A 168 -26.70 -21.47 -37.31
CA THR A 168 -27.62 -22.50 -37.83
C THR A 168 -28.63 -22.93 -36.76
N GLN A 169 -29.92 -22.78 -37.09
CA GLN A 169 -31.01 -23.48 -36.43
C GLN A 169 -31.03 -24.96 -36.84
N ALA A 170 -31.53 -25.85 -35.97
CA ALA A 170 -32.28 -27.01 -36.39
C ALA A 170 -33.19 -27.51 -35.26
N SER A 171 -34.48 -27.56 -35.58
CA SER A 171 -35.62 -28.08 -34.85
C SER A 171 -35.60 -29.61 -34.70
N GLY A 172 -36.41 -30.16 -33.79
CA GLY A 172 -37.08 -31.46 -34.03
C GLY A 172 -37.12 -32.48 -32.89
N THR A 173 -38.22 -32.47 -32.15
CA THR A 173 -39.06 -33.63 -31.72
C THR A 173 -38.41 -34.99 -31.45
N GLN A 174 -38.64 -35.52 -30.24
CA GLN A 174 -39.82 -36.33 -29.91
C GLN A 174 -40.09 -36.31 -28.40
#